data_AF-A0AA42N8K6-F1
#
_entry.id   AF-A0AA42N8K6-F1
#
_cell.length_a   1.000
_cell.length_b   1.000
_cell.length_c   1.000
_cell.angle_alpha   90.00
_cell.angle_beta   90.00
_cell.angle_gamma   90.00
#
_symmetry.space_group_name_H-M   'P 1'
#
loop_
_entity.id
_entity.type
_entity.pdbx_description
1 polymer ?
#
loop_
_entity_poly.entity_id
_entity_poly.type
_entity_poly.pdbx_seq_one_letter_code
_entity_poly.pdbx_strand_id
1 'polypeptide(L)'
;MTRILTFAVIVLALGFGFSWLADRPGLLSIVWQGQLIEMSLMVAASIIAALVAAVMLVWWIVNAIWTSPNAARRYFRARKRDRGYQALSTGLIAAGAGNAILARKMTARTQGLLSADQEPLIHLLDAQADLIEGKYDEARRKFEAMARDPETRELGLRGLYIEARRQGAYEAAQQYAEDAAEKAPYLPWAAQATLENRCRNGEWDDAIRLLDQQKAASIIERGEAERLKAVLLTAKAGEKLESDPVGAREDAKHALKLAKGLVPAALIAAKSYLREDNLRKAATVLEPVWKNDPHPQIAELYVRARSGDTAIDRLKRAERLESLKPNNIESLFAVAQAALDAKEFAKARTKAEAAARIEPRESIFLLMADIEEAETGDQGRVRYWMAQALRAPRDPAWVADGVVSEKWLPVSPVTGRLDAFEWKAPFGQLEGPVEDLMIENAIAAAPARAEPAAKTIIVEAAPEPLAEPKPAAATPIEVKPVVSAPKEKKPVTIEAPLETDAPDEKAEAVPFFGGAPDDPGVKKPGAEAEPKTRLKLF
;
A
#
# COMPACT_ATOMS: atom_id res chain seq x y z
N MET A 1 17.76 43.31 40.14
CA MET A 1 19.05 43.81 40.71
C MET A 1 18.89 45.16 41.41
N THR A 2 18.35 46.21 40.76
CA THR A 2 18.16 47.56 41.34
C THR A 2 17.56 47.61 42.77
N ARG A 3 16.52 46.81 43.05
CA ARG A 3 15.89 46.73 44.39
C ARG A 3 16.83 46.23 45.51
N ILE A 4 17.79 45.36 45.17
CA ILE A 4 18.77 44.83 46.13
C ILE A 4 19.86 45.88 46.38
N LEU A 5 20.32 46.55 45.32
CA LEU A 5 21.31 47.62 45.42
C LEU A 5 20.81 48.80 46.26
N THR A 6 19.57 49.25 46.02
CA THR A 6 18.93 50.33 46.79
C THR A 6 18.72 49.94 48.26
N PHE A 7 18.32 48.69 48.55
CA PHE A 7 18.23 48.20 49.92
C PHE A 7 19.61 48.20 50.62
N ALA A 8 20.65 47.69 49.97
CA ALA A 8 22.01 47.67 50.52
C ALA A 8 22.55 49.08 50.84
N VAL A 9 22.31 50.05 49.95
CA VAL A 9 22.68 51.46 50.17
C VAL A 9 21.92 52.07 51.36
N ILE A 10 20.62 51.80 51.50
CA ILE A 10 19.81 52.28 52.63
C ILE A 10 20.29 51.66 53.95
N VAL A 11 20.58 50.35 53.97
CA VAL A 11 21.10 49.66 55.17
C VAL A 11 22.48 50.20 55.56
N LEU A 12 23.37 50.47 54.60
CA LEU A 12 24.66 51.11 54.86
C LEU A 12 24.50 52.54 55.40
N ALA A 13 23.60 53.34 54.83
CA ALA A 13 23.33 54.69 55.30
C ALA A 13 22.73 54.72 56.72
N LEU A 14 21.82 53.80 57.03
CA LEU A 14 21.27 53.63 58.38
C LEU A 14 22.35 53.15 59.37
N GLY A 15 23.16 52.16 59.00
CA GLY A 15 24.27 51.69 59.83
C GLY A 15 25.29 52.79 60.14
N PHE A 16 25.64 53.59 59.14
CA PHE A 16 26.51 54.76 59.31
C PHE A 16 25.89 55.81 60.23
N GLY A 17 24.60 56.12 60.05
CA GLY A 17 23.86 57.04 60.93
C GLY A 17 23.80 56.56 62.38
N PHE A 18 23.56 55.26 62.61
CA PHE A 18 23.59 54.67 63.94
C PHE A 18 24.99 54.68 64.58
N SER A 19 26.05 54.42 63.80
CA SER A 19 27.44 54.52 64.27
C SER A 19 27.79 55.94 64.69
N TRP A 20 27.47 56.94 63.85
CA TRP A 20 27.73 58.36 64.15
C TRP A 20 26.96 58.86 65.38
N LEU A 21 25.77 58.31 65.63
CA LEU A 21 24.97 58.62 66.82
C LEU A 21 25.50 57.91 68.09
N ALA A 22 26.15 56.76 67.94
CA ALA A 22 26.80 56.05 69.06
C ALA A 22 27.96 56.86 69.65
N ASP A 23 28.74 57.53 68.79
CA ASP A 23 29.92 58.32 69.17
C ASP A 23 29.57 59.67 69.85
N ARG A 24 28.28 59.99 70.01
CA ARG A 24 27.80 61.24 70.64
C ARG A 24 26.83 60.95 71.80
N PRO A 25 27.32 60.83 73.04
CA PRO A 25 26.48 60.57 74.20
C PRO A 25 25.58 61.78 74.51
N GLY A 26 24.31 61.70 74.12
CA GLY A 26 23.25 62.63 74.50
C GLY A 26 22.26 61.99 75.48
N LEU A 27 21.76 62.78 76.43
CA LEU A 27 20.66 62.40 77.33
C LEU A 27 19.34 62.94 76.76
N LEU A 28 18.34 62.08 76.64
CA LEU A 28 16.98 62.44 76.28
C LEU A 28 16.09 62.24 77.51
N SER A 29 15.59 63.34 78.07
CA SER A 29 14.61 63.33 79.15
C SER A 29 13.19 63.49 78.58
N ILE A 30 12.32 62.54 78.91
CA ILE A 30 10.90 62.59 78.57
C ILE A 30 10.10 62.71 79.87
N VAL A 31 9.32 63.79 80.00
CA VAL A 31 8.40 63.97 81.13
C VAL A 31 7.04 63.42 80.74
N TRP A 32 6.64 62.31 81.34
CA TRP A 32 5.35 61.66 81.09
C TRP A 32 4.59 61.48 82.41
N GLN A 33 3.40 62.07 82.51
CA GLN A 33 2.54 62.02 83.71
C GLN A 33 3.27 62.39 85.03
N GLY A 34 4.25 63.30 84.96
CA GLY A 34 5.03 63.74 86.12
C GLY A 34 6.21 62.83 86.49
N GLN A 35 6.39 61.68 85.85
CA GLN A 35 7.65 60.93 85.93
C GLN A 35 8.63 61.40 84.84
N LEU A 36 9.88 61.56 85.25
CA LEU A 36 10.98 61.97 84.38
C LEU A 36 11.77 60.71 84.00
N ILE A 37 11.61 60.28 82.75
CA ILE A 37 12.29 59.10 82.21
C ILE A 37 13.52 59.61 81.44
N GLU A 38 14.69 59.44 82.02
CA GLU A 38 15.97 59.70 81.36
C GLU A 38 16.42 58.45 80.62
N MET A 39 16.66 58.58 79.31
CA MET A 39 17.24 57.52 78.49
C MET A 39 18.37 58.07 77.62
N SER A 40 19.34 57.24 77.28
CA SER A 40 20.35 57.66 76.31
C SER A 40 19.73 57.84 74.92
N LEU A 41 20.26 58.78 74.15
CA LEU A 41 19.80 59.08 72.79
C LEU A 41 19.82 57.82 71.89
N MET A 42 20.75 56.89 72.15
CA MET A 42 20.87 55.61 71.46
C MET A 42 19.71 54.66 71.79
N VAL A 43 19.27 54.59 73.05
CA VAL A 43 18.09 53.80 73.46
C VAL A 43 16.84 54.38 72.79
N ALA A 44 16.65 55.70 72.84
CA ALA A 44 15.52 56.35 72.17
C ALA A 44 15.50 56.09 70.64
N ALA A 45 16.64 56.23 69.97
CA ALA A 45 16.77 55.97 68.54
C ALA A 45 16.50 54.50 68.17
N SER A 46 16.96 53.54 68.99
CA SER A 46 16.70 52.12 68.75
C SER A 46 15.22 51.75 68.93
N ILE A 47 14.52 52.33 69.90
CA ILE A 47 13.07 52.16 70.09
C ILE A 47 12.30 52.71 68.89
N ILE A 48 12.66 53.91 68.40
CA ILE A 48 12.04 54.51 67.21
C ILE A 48 12.27 53.64 65.97
N ALA A 49 13.49 53.14 65.75
CA ALA A 49 13.79 52.26 64.63
C ALA A 49 13.07 50.90 64.73
N ALA A 50 12.95 50.32 65.92
CA ALA A 50 12.17 49.11 66.16
C ALA A 50 10.68 49.33 65.87
N LEU A 51 10.12 50.49 66.24
CA LEU A 51 8.74 50.86 65.94
C LEU A 51 8.51 51.07 64.43
N VAL A 52 9.43 51.74 63.73
CA VAL A 52 9.38 51.88 62.26
C VAL A 52 9.46 50.51 61.58
N ALA A 53 10.36 49.63 62.02
CA ALA A 53 10.47 48.27 61.50
C ALA A 53 9.19 47.45 61.74
N ALA A 54 8.57 47.57 62.92
CA ALA A 54 7.30 46.92 63.23
C ALA A 54 6.15 47.43 62.34
N VAL A 55 6.04 48.75 62.13
CA VAL A 55 5.05 49.35 61.23
C VAL A 55 5.26 48.90 59.78
N MET A 56 6.51 48.87 59.30
CA MET A 56 6.84 48.36 57.96
C MET A 56 6.49 46.86 57.81
N LEU A 57 6.73 46.05 58.85
CA LEU A 57 6.41 44.63 58.86
C LEU A 57 4.89 44.39 58.86
N VAL A 58 4.12 45.13 59.65
CA VAL A 58 2.66 45.08 59.63
C VAL A 58 2.11 45.52 58.28
N TRP A 59 2.63 46.62 57.70
CA TRP A 59 2.24 47.08 56.36
C TRP A 59 2.57 46.05 55.28
N TRP A 60 3.73 45.40 55.36
CA TRP A 60 4.11 44.31 54.45
C TRP A 60 3.15 43.11 54.58
N ILE A 61 2.77 42.70 55.79
CA ILE A 61 1.80 41.61 56.02
C ILE A 61 0.43 41.98 55.43
N VAL A 62 -0.09 43.18 55.71
CA VAL A 62 -1.38 43.64 55.18
C VAL A 62 -1.36 43.67 53.64
N ASN A 63 -0.32 44.25 53.05
CA ASN A 63 -0.19 44.36 51.60
C ASN A 63 0.05 42.98 50.95
N ALA A 64 0.79 42.08 51.59
CA ALA A 64 0.94 40.70 51.14
C ALA A 64 -0.40 39.97 51.14
N ILE A 65 -1.21 40.08 52.20
CA ILE A 65 -2.54 39.48 52.27
C ILE A 65 -3.46 40.05 51.19
N TRP A 66 -3.47 41.36 50.97
CA TRP A 66 -4.32 42.01 49.96
C TRP A 66 -3.88 41.78 48.51
N THR A 67 -2.58 41.58 48.24
CA THR A 67 -2.06 41.27 46.89
C THR A 67 -1.99 39.76 46.59
N SER A 68 -2.00 38.91 47.63
CA SER A 68 -2.03 37.45 47.52
C SER A 68 -3.19 36.85 46.69
N PRO A 69 -4.42 37.41 46.61
CA PRO A 69 -5.52 36.75 45.91
C PRO A 69 -5.22 36.53 44.43
N ASN A 70 -4.49 37.47 43.81
CA ASN A 70 -4.07 37.38 42.42
C ASN A 70 -2.97 36.33 42.19
N ALA A 71 -2.05 36.17 43.15
CA ALA A 71 -1.02 35.13 43.10
C ALA A 71 -1.63 33.73 43.34
N ALA A 72 -2.48 33.59 44.36
CA ALA A 72 -3.19 32.37 44.68
C ALA A 72 -4.11 31.93 43.51
N ARG A 73 -4.90 32.84 42.94
CA ARG A 73 -5.78 32.55 41.78
C ARG A 73 -4.99 32.11 40.56
N ARG A 74 -3.78 32.64 40.33
CA ARG A 74 -2.86 32.14 39.28
C ARG A 74 -2.35 30.73 39.59
N TYR A 75 -1.90 30.46 40.81
CA TYR A 75 -1.41 29.14 41.23
C TYR A 75 -2.50 28.06 41.14
N PHE A 76 -3.71 28.33 41.64
CA PHE A 76 -4.83 27.39 41.53
C PHE A 76 -5.28 27.18 40.08
N ARG A 77 -5.27 28.22 39.23
CA ARG A 77 -5.56 28.07 37.79
C ARG A 77 -4.52 27.23 37.08
N ALA A 78 -3.23 27.44 37.34
CA ALA A 78 -2.15 26.60 36.82
C ALA A 78 -2.36 25.14 37.23
N ARG A 79 -2.53 24.86 38.53
CA ARG A 79 -2.74 23.49 39.04
C ARG A 79 -4.03 22.84 38.53
N LYS A 80 -5.09 23.61 38.22
CA LYS A 80 -6.30 23.11 37.55
C LYS A 80 -5.98 22.70 36.11
N ARG A 81 -5.26 23.55 35.38
CA ARG A 81 -4.85 23.33 33.98
C ARG A 81 -3.90 22.14 33.85
N ASP A 82 -2.89 22.02 34.70
CA ASP A 82 -1.91 20.93 34.66
C ASP A 82 -2.58 19.56 34.89
N ARG A 83 -3.52 19.49 35.84
CA ARG A 83 -4.38 18.29 36.04
C ARG A 83 -5.30 18.02 34.85
N GLY A 84 -5.74 19.07 34.16
CA GLY A 84 -6.51 18.97 32.92
C GLY A 84 -5.70 18.33 31.80
N TYR A 85 -4.50 18.81 31.54
CA TYR A 85 -3.59 18.22 30.55
C TYR A 85 -3.15 16.80 30.91
N GLN A 86 -2.94 16.49 32.19
CA GLN A 86 -2.70 15.12 32.64
C GLN A 86 -3.89 14.20 32.39
N ALA A 87 -5.12 14.68 32.57
CA ALA A 87 -6.32 13.92 32.23
C ALA A 87 -6.46 13.74 30.71
N LEU A 88 -6.24 14.79 29.92
CA LEU A 88 -6.27 14.75 28.45
C LEU A 88 -5.25 13.76 27.89
N SER A 89 -3.99 13.81 28.32
CA SER A 89 -2.95 12.89 27.85
C SER A 89 -3.22 11.44 28.26
N THR A 90 -3.66 11.21 29.51
CA THR A 90 -4.09 9.88 29.97
C THR A 90 -5.28 9.36 29.16
N GLY A 91 -6.23 10.23 28.83
CA GLY A 91 -7.39 9.90 27.99
C GLY A 91 -7.00 9.54 26.56
N LEU A 92 -6.11 10.31 25.93
CA LEU A 92 -5.62 10.02 24.58
C LEU A 92 -4.81 8.71 24.51
N ILE A 93 -3.99 8.42 25.52
CA ILE A 93 -3.29 7.12 25.65
C ILE A 93 -4.30 5.99 25.83
N ALA A 94 -5.31 6.17 26.69
CA ALA A 94 -6.37 5.18 26.90
C ALA A 94 -7.18 4.92 25.61
N ALA A 95 -7.49 5.97 24.85
CA ALA A 95 -8.17 5.86 23.56
C ALA A 95 -7.32 5.12 22.53
N GLY A 96 -6.04 5.48 22.38
CA GLY A 96 -5.10 4.76 21.50
C GLY A 96 -4.89 3.29 21.87
N ALA A 97 -5.06 2.95 23.16
CA ALA A 97 -5.02 1.58 23.66
C ALA A 97 -6.37 0.83 23.63
N GLY A 98 -7.44 1.44 23.08
CA GLY A 98 -8.78 0.84 23.01
C GLY A 98 -9.54 0.77 24.35
N ASN A 99 -9.06 1.41 25.41
CA ASN A 99 -9.72 1.40 26.72
C ASN A 99 -10.80 2.48 26.81
N ALA A 100 -11.99 2.17 26.26
CA ALA A 100 -13.16 3.05 26.24
C ALA A 100 -13.51 3.63 27.62
N ILE A 101 -13.60 2.78 28.65
CA ILE A 101 -14.02 3.17 30.00
C ILE A 101 -13.08 4.23 30.59
N LEU A 102 -11.76 4.02 30.45
CA LEU A 102 -10.76 4.98 30.94
C LEU A 102 -10.74 6.25 30.09
N ALA A 103 -10.85 6.12 28.76
CA ALA A 103 -10.92 7.27 27.85
C ALA A 103 -12.12 8.17 28.18
N ARG A 104 -13.33 7.60 28.34
CA ARG A 104 -14.55 8.37 28.70
C ARG A 104 -14.45 9.02 30.08
N LYS A 105 -13.93 8.30 31.08
CA LYS A 105 -13.69 8.84 32.43
C LYS A 105 -12.71 10.03 32.40
N MET A 106 -11.65 9.93 31.61
CA MET A 106 -10.67 11.02 31.46
C MET A 106 -11.20 12.16 30.59
N THR A 107 -12.06 11.90 29.62
CA THR A 107 -12.77 12.92 28.82
C THR A 107 -13.63 13.81 29.73
N ALA A 108 -14.53 13.20 30.52
CA ALA A 108 -15.38 13.94 31.47
C ALA A 108 -14.56 14.70 32.51
N ARG A 109 -13.45 14.11 32.98
CA ARG A 109 -12.51 14.79 33.89
C ARG A 109 -11.83 15.99 33.24
N THR A 110 -11.47 15.89 31.96
CA THR A 110 -10.86 16.98 31.20
C THR A 110 -11.85 18.11 30.97
N GLN A 111 -13.08 17.82 30.55
CA GLN A 111 -14.17 18.80 30.36
C GLN A 111 -14.52 19.58 31.64
N GLY A 112 -14.39 18.97 32.83
CA GLY A 112 -14.54 19.69 34.11
C GLY A 112 -13.32 20.55 34.50
N LEU A 113 -12.14 20.24 33.95
CA LEU A 113 -10.87 20.87 34.30
C LEU A 113 -10.46 22.02 33.35
N LEU A 114 -10.66 21.83 32.06
CA LEU A 114 -10.36 22.74 30.94
C LEU A 114 -11.66 23.12 30.22
N SER A 115 -11.70 24.32 29.64
CA SER A 115 -12.82 24.75 28.79
C SER A 115 -12.65 24.17 27.38
N ALA A 116 -13.71 23.61 26.79
CA ALA A 116 -13.68 23.08 25.43
C ALA A 116 -13.27 24.16 24.40
N ASP A 117 -13.85 25.36 24.52
CA ASP A 117 -13.57 26.54 23.69
C ASP A 117 -12.10 27.03 23.72
N GLN A 118 -11.25 26.50 24.61
CA GLN A 118 -9.83 26.85 24.73
C GLN A 118 -8.89 25.72 24.34
N GLU A 119 -9.39 24.50 24.18
CA GLU A 119 -8.56 23.31 23.98
C GLU A 119 -9.29 22.32 23.06
N PRO A 120 -9.22 22.50 21.74
CA PRO A 120 -10.03 21.75 20.80
C PRO A 120 -9.73 20.24 20.76
N LEU A 121 -8.56 19.81 21.28
CA LEU A 121 -8.22 18.41 21.51
C LEU A 121 -9.20 17.68 22.45
N ILE A 122 -9.98 18.40 23.26
CA ILE A 122 -11.06 17.82 24.07
C ILE A 122 -12.16 17.24 23.18
N HIS A 123 -12.51 17.91 22.08
CA HIS A 123 -13.50 17.40 21.12
C HIS A 123 -12.98 16.17 20.37
N LEU A 124 -11.67 16.13 20.04
CA LEU A 124 -11.05 14.93 19.48
C LEU A 124 -11.13 13.76 20.46
N LEU A 125 -10.70 13.93 21.71
CA LEU A 125 -10.73 12.86 22.70
C LEU A 125 -12.17 12.35 22.92
N ASP A 126 -13.14 13.25 22.99
CA ASP A 126 -14.56 12.90 23.18
C ASP A 126 -15.17 12.20 21.95
N ALA A 127 -14.71 12.51 20.73
CA ALA A 127 -15.10 11.78 19.52
C ALA A 127 -14.42 10.40 19.43
N GLN A 128 -13.14 10.30 19.82
CA GLN A 128 -12.42 9.02 19.87
C GLN A 128 -13.00 8.08 20.95
N ALA A 129 -13.42 8.61 22.10
CA ALA A 129 -14.11 7.82 23.12
C ALA A 129 -15.41 7.21 22.57
N ASP A 130 -16.24 8.00 21.87
CA ASP A 130 -17.45 7.51 21.21
C ASP A 130 -17.15 6.42 20.15
N LEU A 131 -16.09 6.59 19.34
CA LEU A 131 -15.69 5.59 18.34
C LEU A 131 -15.35 4.22 18.96
N ILE A 132 -14.69 4.20 20.12
CA ILE A 132 -14.30 2.97 20.81
C ILE A 132 -15.50 2.39 21.59
N GLU A 133 -16.42 3.24 22.06
CA GLU A 133 -17.72 2.82 22.62
C GLU A 133 -18.72 2.31 21.56
N GLY A 134 -18.41 2.42 20.26
CA GLY A 134 -19.30 1.99 19.16
C GLY A 134 -20.37 3.02 18.75
N LYS A 135 -20.30 4.26 19.27
CA LYS A 135 -21.31 5.31 19.06
C LYS A 135 -20.98 6.18 17.85
N TYR A 136 -20.98 5.56 16.67
CA TYR A 136 -20.49 6.20 15.45
C TYR A 136 -21.28 7.47 15.05
N ASP A 137 -22.59 7.53 15.34
CA ASP A 137 -23.42 8.72 15.08
C ASP A 137 -23.12 9.90 16.02
N GLU A 138 -22.66 9.65 17.24
CA GLU A 138 -22.23 10.71 18.17
C GLU A 138 -20.83 11.21 17.79
N ALA A 139 -19.91 10.28 17.52
CA ALA A 139 -18.57 10.59 17.01
C ALA A 139 -18.64 11.43 15.72
N ARG A 140 -19.45 11.01 14.74
CA ARG A 140 -19.65 11.73 13.48
C ARG A 140 -20.11 13.17 13.72
N ARG A 141 -21.13 13.38 14.56
CA ARG A 141 -21.62 14.74 14.90
C ARG A 141 -20.54 15.61 15.55
N LYS A 142 -19.66 15.02 16.39
CA LYS A 142 -18.51 15.73 16.96
C LYS A 142 -17.45 16.08 15.91
N PHE A 143 -17.14 15.19 14.98
CA PHE A 143 -16.22 15.52 13.87
C PHE A 143 -16.82 16.52 12.88
N GLU A 144 -18.14 16.49 12.61
CA GLU A 144 -18.83 17.51 11.81
C GLU A 144 -18.83 18.89 12.48
N ALA A 145 -18.88 18.95 13.82
CA ALA A 145 -18.68 20.20 14.55
C ALA A 145 -17.25 20.72 14.41
N MET A 146 -16.24 19.86 14.58
CA MET A 146 -14.83 20.20 14.36
C MET A 146 -14.54 20.61 12.90
N ALA A 147 -15.19 20.03 11.90
CA ALA A 147 -15.02 20.39 10.50
C ALA A 147 -15.44 21.85 10.19
N ARG A 148 -16.35 22.43 10.97
CA ARG A 148 -16.85 23.81 10.78
C ARG A 148 -15.85 24.85 11.29
N ASP A 149 -15.23 24.60 12.44
CA ASP A 149 -14.26 25.48 13.08
C ASP A 149 -12.93 25.50 12.28
N PRO A 150 -12.42 26.69 11.87
CA PRO A 150 -11.11 26.80 11.21
C PRO A 150 -9.95 26.10 11.93
N GLU A 151 -9.90 26.08 13.26
CA GLU A 151 -8.77 25.51 14.01
C GLU A 151 -8.78 23.97 14.07
N THR A 152 -9.95 23.34 13.98
CA THR A 152 -10.07 21.87 14.00
C THR A 152 -10.51 21.23 12.69
N ARG A 153 -10.74 22.04 11.64
CA ARG A 153 -11.28 21.60 10.35
C ARG A 153 -10.58 20.37 9.79
N GLU A 154 -9.27 20.43 9.69
CA GLU A 154 -8.42 19.40 9.07
C GLU A 154 -8.52 18.05 9.80
N LEU A 155 -8.58 18.13 11.14
CA LEU A 155 -8.73 16.99 12.03
C LEU A 155 -10.16 16.42 11.99
N GLY A 156 -11.18 17.29 11.94
CA GLY A 156 -12.58 16.93 11.76
C GLY A 156 -12.79 16.17 10.44
N LEU A 157 -12.35 16.74 9.33
CA LEU A 157 -12.45 16.13 7.99
C LEU A 157 -11.67 14.81 7.90
N ARG A 158 -10.47 14.72 8.50
CA ARG A 158 -9.71 13.44 8.56
C ARG A 158 -10.46 12.36 9.35
N GLY A 159 -11.07 12.73 10.48
CA GLY A 159 -11.89 11.81 11.29
C GLY A 159 -13.10 11.29 10.51
N LEU A 160 -13.83 12.20 9.86
CA LEU A 160 -14.98 11.86 9.01
C LEU A 160 -14.60 10.98 7.82
N TYR A 161 -13.49 11.28 7.15
CA TYR A 161 -12.97 10.49 6.03
C TYR A 161 -12.64 9.03 6.43
N ILE A 162 -11.91 8.84 7.54
CA ILE A 162 -11.55 7.51 8.04
C ILE A 162 -12.81 6.74 8.46
N GLU A 163 -13.74 7.40 9.16
CA GLU A 163 -14.97 6.77 9.63
C GLU A 163 -15.89 6.38 8.47
N ALA A 164 -16.10 7.27 7.50
CA ALA A 164 -16.87 6.99 6.29
C ALA A 164 -16.27 5.83 5.48
N ARG A 165 -14.93 5.77 5.33
CA ARG A 165 -14.26 4.61 4.71
C ARG A 165 -14.47 3.32 5.49
N ARG A 166 -14.45 3.34 6.82
CA ARG A 166 -14.70 2.15 7.66
C ARG A 166 -16.14 1.65 7.53
N GLN A 167 -17.10 2.56 7.38
CA GLN A 167 -18.52 2.23 7.18
C GLN A 167 -18.88 1.83 5.73
N GLY A 168 -17.93 1.89 4.79
CA GLY A 168 -18.19 1.66 3.37
C GLY A 168 -18.92 2.81 2.65
N ALA A 169 -19.07 3.97 3.30
CA ALA A 169 -19.69 5.16 2.75
C ALA A 169 -18.70 5.95 1.87
N TYR A 170 -18.29 5.35 0.74
CA TYR A 170 -17.23 5.88 -0.12
C TYR A 170 -17.54 7.28 -0.68
N GLU A 171 -18.79 7.56 -1.07
CA GLU A 171 -19.21 8.89 -1.57
C GLU A 171 -19.02 10.00 -0.52
N ALA A 172 -19.41 9.73 0.73
CA ALA A 172 -19.19 10.68 1.82
C ALA A 172 -17.69 10.84 2.12
N ALA A 173 -16.92 9.75 2.06
CA ALA A 173 -15.46 9.82 2.22
C ALA A 173 -14.80 10.68 1.11
N GLN A 174 -15.23 10.55 -0.15
CA GLN A 174 -14.75 11.38 -1.26
C GLN A 174 -15.05 12.85 -1.01
N GLN A 175 -16.28 13.20 -0.64
CA GLN A 175 -16.66 14.56 -0.27
C GLN A 175 -15.77 15.13 0.84
N TYR A 176 -15.55 14.41 1.95
CA TYR A 176 -14.67 14.88 3.03
C TYR A 176 -13.19 15.01 2.64
N ALA A 177 -12.71 14.21 1.68
CA ALA A 177 -11.36 14.30 1.14
C ALA A 177 -11.19 15.51 0.21
N GLU A 178 -12.18 15.78 -0.65
CA GLU A 178 -12.23 16.94 -1.55
C GLU A 178 -12.31 18.24 -0.74
N ASP A 179 -13.22 18.29 0.24
CA ASP A 179 -13.40 19.41 1.16
C ASP A 179 -12.10 19.75 1.94
N ALA A 180 -11.29 18.73 2.24
CA ALA A 180 -9.97 18.88 2.86
C ALA A 180 -8.89 19.29 1.86
N ALA A 181 -8.90 18.76 0.63
CA ALA A 181 -7.94 19.11 -0.41
C ALA A 181 -8.10 20.55 -0.92
N GLU A 182 -9.33 21.06 -0.99
CA GLU A 182 -9.60 22.47 -1.33
C GLU A 182 -9.09 23.45 -0.26
N LYS A 183 -9.32 23.11 1.02
CA LYS A 183 -9.10 24.04 2.15
C LYS A 183 -7.69 23.92 2.73
N ALA A 184 -7.08 22.75 2.62
CA ALA A 184 -5.74 22.44 3.13
C ALA A 184 -4.98 21.54 2.13
N PRO A 185 -4.64 22.03 0.92
CA PRO A 185 -4.01 21.24 -0.15
C PRO A 185 -2.64 20.68 0.20
N TYR A 186 -2.02 21.15 1.28
CA TYR A 186 -0.75 20.63 1.81
C TYR A 186 -0.88 19.30 2.58
N LEU A 187 -2.10 18.85 2.90
CA LEU A 187 -2.36 17.61 3.62
C LEU A 187 -2.19 16.39 2.69
N PRO A 188 -1.15 15.54 2.85
CA PRO A 188 -0.88 14.47 1.90
C PRO A 188 -2.03 13.47 1.75
N TRP A 189 -2.75 13.19 2.85
CA TRP A 189 -3.85 12.22 2.86
C TRP A 189 -5.07 12.68 2.05
N ALA A 190 -5.40 13.97 2.07
CA ALA A 190 -6.54 14.54 1.36
C ALA A 190 -6.22 14.69 -0.14
N ALA A 191 -5.00 15.17 -0.39
CA ALA A 191 -4.37 15.27 -1.70
C ALA A 191 -4.32 13.90 -2.41
N GLN A 192 -3.88 12.84 -1.72
CA GLN A 192 -3.88 11.46 -2.22
C GLN A 192 -5.30 10.92 -2.42
N ALA A 193 -6.20 11.04 -1.43
CA ALA A 193 -7.56 10.50 -1.54
C ALA A 193 -8.36 11.12 -2.69
N THR A 194 -8.20 12.43 -2.92
CA THR A 194 -8.83 13.14 -4.05
C THR A 194 -8.20 12.72 -5.39
N LEU A 195 -6.88 12.49 -5.42
CA LEU A 195 -6.19 11.99 -6.61
C LEU A 195 -6.66 10.57 -6.97
N GLU A 196 -6.73 9.66 -5.99
CA GLU A 196 -7.28 8.31 -6.15
C GLU A 196 -8.73 8.35 -6.64
N ASN A 197 -9.56 9.29 -6.14
CA ASN A 197 -10.95 9.45 -6.59
C ASN A 197 -11.03 9.82 -8.09
N ARG A 198 -10.35 10.90 -8.49
CA ARG A 198 -10.32 11.38 -9.88
C ARG A 198 -9.85 10.31 -10.86
N CYS A 199 -8.89 9.49 -10.44
CA CYS A 199 -8.37 8.40 -11.26
C CYS A 199 -9.32 7.19 -11.38
N ARG A 200 -10.22 6.97 -10.42
CA ARG A 200 -11.31 5.99 -10.56
C ARG A 200 -12.41 6.50 -11.50
N ASN A 201 -12.65 7.81 -11.52
CA ASN A 201 -13.68 8.46 -12.35
C ASN A 201 -13.25 8.74 -13.80
N GLY A 202 -11.98 8.52 -14.17
CA GLY A 202 -11.44 8.87 -15.48
C GLY A 202 -11.12 10.37 -15.67
N GLU A 203 -11.07 11.15 -14.57
CA GLU A 203 -10.84 12.60 -14.57
C GLU A 203 -9.34 12.93 -14.68
N TRP A 204 -8.66 12.42 -15.70
CA TRP A 204 -7.19 12.43 -15.80
C TRP A 204 -6.56 13.82 -15.83
N ASP A 205 -7.16 14.78 -16.54
CA ASP A 205 -6.65 16.15 -16.60
C ASP A 205 -6.74 16.85 -15.23
N ASP A 206 -7.75 16.51 -14.43
CA ASP A 206 -7.96 17.03 -13.09
C ASP A 206 -7.06 16.36 -12.05
N ALA A 207 -6.73 15.08 -12.24
CA ALA A 207 -5.70 14.38 -11.51
C ALA A 207 -4.29 14.96 -11.80
N ILE A 208 -3.97 15.23 -13.07
CA ILE A 208 -2.68 15.83 -13.48
C ILE A 208 -2.53 17.24 -12.90
N ARG A 209 -3.58 18.08 -12.96
CA ARG A 209 -3.55 19.43 -12.36
C ARG A 209 -3.30 19.39 -10.85
N LEU A 210 -3.96 18.47 -10.14
CA LEU A 210 -3.77 18.28 -8.70
C LEU A 210 -2.35 17.81 -8.35
N LEU A 211 -1.79 16.86 -9.12
CA LEU A 211 -0.43 16.37 -8.94
C LEU A 211 0.63 17.46 -9.21
N ASP A 212 0.44 18.30 -10.22
CA ASP A 212 1.34 19.43 -10.49
C ASP A 212 1.31 20.48 -9.35
N GLN A 213 0.16 20.69 -8.70
CA GLN A 213 0.06 21.54 -7.51
C GLN A 213 0.79 20.93 -6.31
N GLN A 214 0.64 19.63 -6.05
CA GLN A 214 1.35 18.92 -4.98
C GLN A 214 2.88 18.95 -5.17
N LYS A 215 3.33 18.81 -6.42
CA LYS A 215 4.74 18.97 -6.81
C LYS A 215 5.24 20.38 -6.58
N ALA A 216 4.47 21.41 -6.94
CA ALA A 216 4.82 22.81 -6.68
C ALA A 216 4.89 23.12 -5.18
N ALA A 217 4.00 22.53 -4.38
CA ALA A 217 3.99 22.62 -2.93
C ALA A 217 5.04 21.75 -2.22
N SER A 218 5.85 20.98 -2.97
CA SER A 218 6.90 20.08 -2.45
C SER A 218 6.39 19.01 -1.46
N ILE A 219 5.14 18.57 -1.63
CA ILE A 219 4.51 17.52 -0.81
C ILE A 219 5.01 16.13 -1.24
N ILE A 220 5.25 15.96 -2.54
CA ILE A 220 5.71 14.72 -3.18
C ILE A 220 7.10 14.97 -3.78
N GLU A 221 7.97 13.95 -3.74
CA GLU A 221 9.29 14.06 -4.35
C GLU A 221 9.19 14.30 -5.86
N ARG A 222 10.12 15.07 -6.43
CA ARG A 222 10.12 15.38 -7.86
C ARG A 222 10.11 14.13 -8.75
N GLY A 223 10.87 13.08 -8.39
CA GLY A 223 10.93 11.83 -9.14
C GLY A 223 9.61 11.07 -9.12
N GLU A 224 9.02 10.91 -7.94
CA GLU A 224 7.71 10.27 -7.74
C GLU A 224 6.60 11.03 -8.48
N ALA A 225 6.55 12.36 -8.38
CA ALA A 225 5.57 13.17 -9.10
C ALA A 225 5.73 13.08 -10.63
N GLU A 226 6.95 12.98 -11.16
CA GLU A 226 7.19 12.77 -12.60
C GLU A 226 6.78 11.37 -13.05
N ARG A 227 6.99 10.34 -12.20
CA ARG A 227 6.54 8.97 -12.43
C ARG A 227 5.01 8.85 -12.44
N LEU A 228 4.34 9.36 -11.40
CA LEU A 228 2.87 9.37 -11.31
C LEU A 228 2.24 10.16 -12.47
N LYS A 229 2.84 11.29 -12.88
CA LYS A 229 2.37 12.05 -14.04
C LYS A 229 2.49 11.26 -15.34
N ALA A 230 3.55 10.47 -15.51
CA ALA A 230 3.68 9.58 -16.66
C ALA A 230 2.57 8.51 -16.68
N VAL A 231 2.21 7.95 -15.53
CA VAL A 231 1.11 6.98 -15.37
C VAL A 231 -0.24 7.60 -15.72
N LEU A 232 -0.56 8.79 -15.21
CA LEU A 232 -1.79 9.51 -15.53
C LEU A 232 -1.92 9.86 -17.02
N LEU A 233 -0.84 10.35 -17.63
CA LEU A 233 -0.79 10.62 -19.07
C LEU A 233 -0.97 9.33 -19.91
N THR A 234 -0.49 8.20 -19.41
CA THR A 234 -0.63 6.89 -20.06
C THR A 234 -2.05 6.35 -19.94
N ALA A 235 -2.70 6.52 -18.80
CA ALA A 235 -4.12 6.21 -18.60
C ALA A 235 -5.01 6.99 -19.57
N LYS A 236 -4.85 8.32 -19.57
CA LYS A 236 -5.51 9.26 -20.47
C LYS A 236 -5.29 8.93 -21.95
N ALA A 237 -4.06 8.57 -22.33
CA ALA A 237 -3.74 8.13 -23.67
C ALA A 237 -4.41 6.80 -24.05
N GLY A 238 -4.58 5.89 -23.08
CA GLY A 238 -5.26 4.61 -23.27
C GLY A 238 -6.73 4.78 -23.63
N GLU A 239 -7.46 5.60 -22.89
CA GLU A 239 -8.88 5.90 -23.18
C GLU A 239 -9.06 6.64 -24.51
N LYS A 240 -8.18 7.63 -24.78
CA LYS A 240 -8.22 8.38 -26.05
C LYS A 240 -7.83 7.55 -27.27
N LEU A 241 -7.16 6.41 -27.13
CA LEU A 241 -6.59 5.67 -28.27
C LEU A 241 -7.63 5.28 -29.33
N GLU A 242 -8.88 5.05 -28.92
CA GLU A 242 -9.98 4.73 -29.83
C GLU A 242 -10.58 5.97 -30.51
N SER A 243 -10.77 7.07 -29.77
CA SER A 243 -11.45 8.28 -30.25
C SER A 243 -10.53 9.31 -30.92
N ASP A 244 -9.30 9.44 -30.42
CA ASP A 244 -8.27 10.39 -30.89
C ASP A 244 -6.87 9.74 -30.77
N PRO A 245 -6.45 8.96 -31.78
CA PRO A 245 -5.11 8.36 -31.82
C PRO A 245 -3.98 9.41 -31.78
N VAL A 246 -4.21 10.63 -32.27
CA VAL A 246 -3.18 11.67 -32.36
C VAL A 246 -2.94 12.32 -31.00
N GLY A 247 -4.00 12.66 -30.27
CA GLY A 247 -3.90 13.12 -28.88
C GLY A 247 -3.35 12.05 -27.96
N ALA A 248 -3.84 10.80 -28.08
CA ALA A 248 -3.30 9.66 -27.34
C ALA A 248 -1.79 9.49 -27.55
N ARG A 249 -1.31 9.65 -28.80
CA ARG A 249 0.11 9.61 -29.12
C ARG A 249 0.93 10.67 -28.40
N GLU A 250 0.46 11.93 -28.37
CA GLU A 250 1.23 13.01 -27.76
C GLU A 250 1.21 12.93 -26.23
N ASP A 251 0.07 12.58 -25.61
CA ASP A 251 -0.04 12.27 -24.18
C ASP A 251 0.94 11.11 -23.81
N ALA A 252 0.96 10.01 -24.58
CA ALA A 252 1.87 8.88 -24.36
C ALA A 252 3.36 9.20 -24.63
N LYS A 253 3.69 9.99 -25.66
CA LYS A 253 5.06 10.48 -25.90
C LYS A 253 5.54 11.40 -24.77
N HIS A 254 4.63 12.17 -24.17
CA HIS A 254 4.95 12.98 -23.00
C HIS A 254 5.22 12.10 -21.77
N ALA A 255 4.42 11.06 -21.54
CA ALA A 255 4.70 10.06 -20.52
C ALA A 255 6.08 9.41 -20.67
N LEU A 256 6.48 9.02 -21.88
CA LEU A 256 7.81 8.44 -22.15
C LEU A 256 8.99 9.41 -21.94
N LYS A 257 8.77 10.73 -22.05
CA LYS A 257 9.80 11.72 -21.69
C LYS A 257 10.05 11.77 -20.18
N LEU A 258 9.00 11.57 -19.38
CA LEU A 258 9.05 11.54 -17.92
C LEU A 258 9.55 10.18 -17.41
N ALA A 259 9.01 9.08 -17.92
CA ALA A 259 9.35 7.70 -17.55
C ALA A 259 9.74 6.87 -18.78
N LYS A 260 11.02 6.89 -19.13
CA LYS A 260 11.58 6.24 -20.35
C LYS A 260 11.40 4.71 -20.44
N GLY A 261 11.16 4.05 -19.30
CA GLY A 261 10.90 2.61 -19.21
C GLY A 261 9.43 2.22 -19.10
N LEU A 262 8.48 3.16 -19.17
CA LEU A 262 7.05 2.85 -19.01
C LEU A 262 6.51 2.15 -20.26
N VAL A 263 6.60 0.81 -20.27
CA VAL A 263 6.16 -0.07 -21.36
C VAL A 263 4.74 0.26 -21.87
N PRO A 264 3.70 0.41 -21.02
CA PRO A 264 2.34 0.71 -21.49
C PRO A 264 2.23 1.99 -22.33
N ALA A 265 3.02 3.04 -22.01
CA ALA A 265 3.07 4.27 -22.79
C ALA A 265 3.65 4.04 -24.19
N ALA A 266 4.70 3.21 -24.30
CA ALA A 266 5.27 2.82 -25.58
C ALA A 266 4.31 1.99 -26.43
N LEU A 267 3.55 1.09 -25.80
CA LEU A 267 2.52 0.29 -26.48
C LEU A 267 1.39 1.17 -27.04
N ILE A 268 0.89 2.15 -26.28
CA ILE A 268 -0.17 3.06 -26.73
C ILE A 268 0.36 3.98 -27.86
N ALA A 269 1.54 4.58 -27.68
CA ALA A 269 2.16 5.40 -28.71
C ALA A 269 2.46 4.60 -29.99
N ALA A 270 2.90 3.35 -29.89
CA ALA A 270 3.10 2.49 -31.05
C ALA A 270 1.77 2.12 -31.73
N LYS A 271 0.75 1.68 -30.97
CA LYS A 271 -0.59 1.36 -31.50
C LYS A 271 -1.19 2.54 -32.27
N SER A 272 -1.02 3.77 -31.79
CA SER A 272 -1.48 4.96 -32.51
C SER A 272 -0.82 5.13 -33.89
N TYR A 273 0.49 4.89 -34.01
CA TYR A 273 1.19 4.90 -35.29
C TYR A 273 0.79 3.74 -36.20
N LEU A 274 0.48 2.56 -35.65
CA LEU A 274 0.03 1.42 -36.46
C LEU A 274 -1.35 1.67 -37.07
N ARG A 275 -2.23 2.46 -36.41
CA ARG A 275 -3.50 2.94 -37.00
C ARG A 275 -3.31 3.91 -38.16
N GLU A 276 -2.15 4.57 -38.25
CA GLU A 276 -1.73 5.42 -39.38
C GLU A 276 -0.85 4.65 -40.39
N ASP A 277 -0.82 3.30 -40.34
CA ASP A 277 0.08 2.41 -41.10
C ASP A 277 1.59 2.74 -40.97
N ASN A 278 1.98 3.51 -39.94
CA ASN A 278 3.32 4.08 -39.80
C ASN A 278 4.28 3.17 -39.02
N LEU A 279 4.56 2.00 -39.60
CA LEU A 279 5.44 0.97 -39.02
C LEU A 279 6.81 1.53 -38.55
N ARG A 280 7.41 2.43 -39.34
CA ARG A 280 8.73 3.01 -39.02
C ARG A 280 8.70 3.85 -37.75
N LYS A 281 7.67 4.67 -37.55
CA LYS A 281 7.53 5.47 -36.31
C LYS A 281 7.15 4.60 -35.11
N ALA A 282 6.30 3.58 -35.30
CA ALA A 282 6.00 2.60 -34.25
C ALA A 282 7.28 1.89 -33.75
N ALA A 283 8.10 1.36 -34.67
CA ALA A 283 9.40 0.77 -34.32
C ALA A 283 10.34 1.77 -33.61
N THR A 284 10.37 3.04 -34.06
CA THR A 284 11.19 4.09 -33.43
C THR A 284 10.79 4.37 -31.97
N VAL A 285 9.53 4.11 -31.58
CA VAL A 285 9.08 4.23 -30.18
C VAL A 285 9.35 2.97 -29.36
N LEU A 286 9.19 1.77 -29.95
CA LEU A 286 9.35 0.50 -29.23
C LEU A 286 10.82 0.11 -29.02
N GLU A 287 11.70 0.29 -30.02
CA GLU A 287 13.09 -0.15 -29.95
C GLU A 287 13.91 0.50 -28.80
N PRO A 288 13.74 1.79 -28.44
CA PRO A 288 14.41 2.37 -27.27
C PRO A 288 13.95 1.78 -25.93
N VAL A 289 12.66 1.45 -25.80
CA VAL A 289 12.14 0.85 -24.56
C VAL A 289 12.60 -0.60 -24.43
N TRP A 290 12.54 -1.37 -25.52
CA TRP A 290 13.11 -2.73 -25.60
C TRP A 290 14.61 -2.78 -25.25
N LYS A 291 15.38 -1.73 -25.58
CA LYS A 291 16.81 -1.62 -25.19
C LYS A 291 17.02 -1.35 -23.70
N ASN A 292 16.02 -0.83 -22.99
CA ASN A 292 16.09 -0.62 -21.55
C ASN A 292 15.54 -1.85 -20.83
N ASP A 293 14.32 -2.24 -21.17
CA ASP A 293 13.53 -3.28 -20.52
C ASP A 293 12.74 -4.08 -21.58
N PRO A 294 13.24 -5.25 -22.02
CA PRO A 294 12.53 -6.16 -22.91
C PRO A 294 11.25 -6.69 -22.25
N HIS A 295 10.12 -6.63 -22.93
CA HIS A 295 8.82 -6.96 -22.36
C HIS A 295 7.93 -7.68 -23.39
N PRO A 296 7.24 -8.79 -23.06
CA PRO A 296 6.57 -9.64 -24.05
C PRO A 296 5.50 -8.90 -24.86
N GLN A 297 4.74 -8.01 -24.22
CA GLN A 297 3.76 -7.16 -24.90
C GLN A 297 4.37 -6.23 -25.98
N ILE A 298 5.64 -5.83 -25.86
CA ILE A 298 6.36 -5.09 -26.92
C ILE A 298 6.71 -6.04 -28.07
N ALA A 299 7.19 -7.24 -27.75
CA ALA A 299 7.51 -8.25 -28.76
C ALA A 299 6.27 -8.62 -29.59
N GLU A 300 5.14 -8.91 -28.93
CA GLU A 300 3.89 -9.21 -29.60
C GLU A 300 3.47 -8.08 -30.56
N LEU A 301 3.44 -6.84 -30.07
CA LEU A 301 3.02 -5.68 -30.86
C LEU A 301 3.97 -5.40 -32.03
N TYR A 302 5.29 -5.57 -31.85
CA TYR A 302 6.29 -5.34 -32.89
C TYR A 302 6.27 -6.46 -33.94
N VAL A 303 6.17 -7.72 -33.52
CA VAL A 303 6.13 -8.89 -34.42
C VAL A 303 4.83 -8.91 -35.22
N ARG A 304 3.69 -8.53 -34.63
CA ARG A 304 2.37 -8.45 -35.27
C ARG A 304 2.02 -7.05 -35.82
N ALA A 305 3.00 -6.14 -35.91
CA ALA A 305 2.78 -4.71 -36.18
C ALA A 305 2.01 -4.39 -37.48
N ARG A 306 2.09 -5.25 -38.51
CA ARG A 306 1.43 -5.03 -39.80
C ARG A 306 0.50 -6.19 -40.13
N SER A 307 -0.75 -5.85 -40.42
CA SER A 307 -1.74 -6.77 -40.97
C SER A 307 -1.27 -7.33 -42.32
N GLY A 308 -1.30 -8.66 -42.48
CA GLY A 308 -0.98 -9.34 -43.74
C GLY A 308 0.48 -9.74 -43.96
N ASP A 309 1.39 -9.53 -43.00
CA ASP A 309 2.75 -10.06 -43.12
C ASP A 309 2.79 -11.59 -42.99
N THR A 310 3.67 -12.23 -43.77
CA THR A 310 3.87 -13.68 -43.72
C THR A 310 4.51 -14.11 -42.39
N ALA A 311 4.40 -15.39 -42.03
CA ALA A 311 5.08 -15.92 -40.86
C ALA A 311 6.61 -15.73 -40.91
N ILE A 312 7.21 -15.82 -42.10
CA ILE A 312 8.64 -15.58 -42.31
C ILE A 312 9.01 -14.11 -42.05
N ASP A 313 8.14 -13.16 -42.43
CA ASP A 313 8.40 -11.73 -42.17
C ASP A 313 8.18 -11.35 -40.70
N ARG A 314 7.25 -12.05 -40.02
CA ARG A 314 7.10 -11.98 -38.55
C ARG A 314 8.35 -12.51 -37.84
N LEU A 315 8.92 -13.64 -38.31
CA LEU A 315 10.20 -14.17 -37.81
C LEU A 315 11.36 -13.17 -38.00
N LYS A 316 11.53 -12.57 -39.17
CA LYS A 316 12.56 -11.53 -39.40
C LYS A 316 12.41 -10.33 -38.43
N ARG A 317 11.18 -9.95 -38.05
CA ARG A 317 10.96 -8.92 -37.03
C ARG A 317 11.34 -9.37 -35.62
N ALA A 318 11.05 -10.62 -35.26
CA ALA A 318 11.49 -11.16 -33.98
C ALA A 318 13.03 -11.22 -33.89
N GLU A 319 13.70 -11.69 -34.96
CA GLU A 319 15.17 -11.71 -35.07
C GLU A 319 15.77 -10.29 -34.94
N ARG A 320 15.07 -9.29 -35.49
CA ARG A 320 15.46 -7.88 -35.37
C ARG A 320 15.38 -7.35 -33.93
N LEU A 321 14.44 -7.83 -33.12
CA LEU A 321 14.38 -7.54 -31.68
C LEU A 321 15.48 -8.29 -30.91
N GLU A 322 15.73 -9.56 -31.24
CA GLU A 322 16.86 -10.31 -30.68
C GLU A 322 18.18 -9.59 -30.98
N SER A 323 18.36 -9.04 -32.19
CA SER A 323 19.56 -8.28 -32.56
C SER A 323 19.78 -7.00 -31.74
N LEU A 324 18.76 -6.51 -31.00
CA LEU A 324 18.87 -5.37 -30.09
C LEU A 324 19.24 -5.77 -28.67
N LYS A 325 18.78 -6.96 -28.24
CA LYS A 325 19.05 -7.57 -26.93
C LYS A 325 19.27 -9.07 -27.09
N PRO A 326 20.46 -9.50 -27.52
CA PRO A 326 20.80 -10.91 -27.58
C PRO A 326 20.81 -11.51 -26.16
N ASN A 327 20.57 -12.82 -26.06
CA ASN A 327 20.62 -13.57 -24.78
C ASN A 327 19.71 -13.00 -23.67
N ASN A 328 18.50 -12.57 -24.04
CA ASN A 328 17.43 -12.22 -23.12
C ASN A 328 16.23 -13.16 -23.36
N ILE A 329 15.53 -13.54 -22.30
CA ILE A 329 14.40 -14.50 -22.34
C ILE A 329 13.33 -14.03 -23.32
N GLU A 330 12.88 -12.78 -23.22
CA GLU A 330 11.80 -12.23 -24.06
C GLU A 330 12.22 -12.16 -25.54
N SER A 331 13.48 -11.83 -25.82
CA SER A 331 14.05 -11.88 -27.18
C SER A 331 14.04 -13.31 -27.75
N LEU A 332 14.52 -14.28 -26.98
CA LEU A 332 14.63 -15.67 -27.41
C LEU A 332 13.25 -16.31 -27.58
N PHE A 333 12.34 -16.07 -26.64
CA PHE A 333 10.96 -16.54 -26.68
C PHE A 333 10.18 -15.95 -27.87
N ALA A 334 10.30 -14.64 -28.13
CA ALA A 334 9.67 -14.01 -29.29
C ALA A 334 10.16 -14.61 -30.63
N VAL A 335 11.46 -14.91 -30.76
CA VAL A 335 12.01 -15.60 -31.94
C VAL A 335 11.53 -17.05 -32.01
N ALA A 336 11.47 -17.76 -30.88
CA ALA A 336 11.00 -19.14 -30.84
C ALA A 336 9.54 -19.27 -31.30
N GLN A 337 8.65 -18.41 -30.79
CA GLN A 337 7.25 -18.39 -31.17
C GLN A 337 7.05 -17.97 -32.64
N ALA A 338 7.79 -16.96 -33.12
CA ALA A 338 7.73 -16.57 -34.52
C ALA A 338 8.34 -17.62 -35.49
N ALA A 339 9.30 -18.42 -35.02
CA ALA A 339 9.89 -19.53 -35.78
C ALA A 339 8.93 -20.72 -35.86
N LEU A 340 8.18 -21.04 -34.78
CA LEU A 340 7.10 -22.02 -34.80
C LEU A 340 6.02 -21.62 -35.82
N ASP A 341 5.56 -20.37 -35.78
CA ASP A 341 4.62 -19.80 -36.76
C ASP A 341 5.13 -19.94 -38.20
N ALA A 342 6.45 -19.82 -38.42
CA ALA A 342 7.10 -19.97 -39.72
C ALA A 342 7.41 -21.43 -40.12
N LYS A 343 7.11 -22.41 -39.24
CA LYS A 343 7.47 -23.84 -39.36
C LYS A 343 8.97 -24.12 -39.39
N GLU A 344 9.77 -23.21 -38.86
CA GLU A 344 11.23 -23.34 -38.70
C GLU A 344 11.55 -24.07 -37.38
N PHE A 345 11.06 -25.30 -37.25
CA PHE A 345 10.99 -26.02 -35.96
C PHE A 345 12.35 -26.23 -35.29
N ALA A 346 13.41 -26.49 -36.05
CA ALA A 346 14.77 -26.63 -35.52
C ALA A 346 15.27 -25.32 -34.85
N LYS A 347 14.91 -24.16 -35.44
CA LYS A 347 15.23 -22.85 -34.88
C LYS A 347 14.35 -22.52 -33.68
N ALA A 348 13.04 -22.84 -33.78
CA ALA A 348 12.09 -22.65 -32.69
C ALA A 348 12.55 -23.39 -31.42
N ARG A 349 12.89 -24.67 -31.55
CA ARG A 349 13.42 -25.51 -30.46
C ARG A 349 14.69 -24.93 -29.85
N THR A 350 15.71 -24.66 -30.67
CA THR A 350 17.00 -24.11 -30.20
C THR A 350 16.82 -22.81 -29.41
N LYS A 351 15.86 -21.95 -29.82
CA LYS A 351 15.57 -20.68 -29.15
C LYS A 351 14.72 -20.86 -27.88
N ALA A 352 13.74 -21.77 -27.90
CA ALA A 352 12.94 -22.11 -26.71
C ALA A 352 13.81 -22.75 -25.61
N GLU A 353 14.68 -23.71 -25.96
CA GLU A 353 15.65 -24.30 -25.03
C GLU A 353 16.60 -23.24 -24.46
N ALA A 354 17.10 -22.32 -25.30
CA ALA A 354 17.98 -21.24 -24.84
C ALA A 354 17.25 -20.27 -23.91
N ALA A 355 15.98 -19.94 -24.16
CA ALA A 355 15.16 -19.12 -23.28
C ALA A 355 14.95 -19.82 -21.92
N ALA A 356 14.56 -21.10 -21.95
CA ALA A 356 14.36 -21.91 -20.76
C ALA A 356 15.64 -21.96 -19.89
N ARG A 357 16.82 -22.19 -20.50
CA ARG A 357 18.10 -22.26 -19.77
C ARG A 357 18.46 -20.99 -18.99
N ILE A 358 17.89 -19.84 -19.35
CA ILE A 358 18.05 -18.60 -18.57
C ILE A 358 17.02 -18.55 -17.44
N GLU A 359 15.74 -18.82 -17.74
CA GLU A 359 14.66 -18.89 -16.76
C GLU A 359 13.59 -19.91 -17.22
N PRO A 360 13.35 -21.02 -16.49
CA PRO A 360 12.26 -21.95 -16.80
C PRO A 360 10.92 -21.28 -16.52
N ARG A 361 10.01 -21.28 -17.51
CA ARG A 361 8.63 -20.77 -17.37
C ARG A 361 7.63 -21.66 -18.08
N GLU A 362 6.40 -21.67 -17.59
CA GLU A 362 5.26 -22.40 -18.17
C GLU A 362 5.13 -22.19 -19.68
N SER A 363 5.06 -20.94 -20.16
CA SER A 363 4.94 -20.63 -21.60
C SER A 363 6.04 -21.24 -22.47
N ILE A 364 7.26 -21.37 -21.95
CA ILE A 364 8.40 -21.90 -22.71
C ILE A 364 8.29 -23.43 -22.86
N PHE A 365 7.84 -24.12 -21.81
CA PHE A 365 7.56 -25.56 -21.88
C PHE A 365 6.31 -25.87 -22.72
N LEU A 366 5.27 -25.04 -22.66
CA LEU A 366 4.12 -25.14 -23.57
C LEU A 366 4.55 -24.93 -25.03
N LEU A 367 5.37 -23.92 -25.31
CA LEU A 367 5.92 -23.70 -26.65
C LEU A 367 6.76 -24.90 -27.15
N MET A 368 7.51 -25.57 -26.27
CA MET A 368 8.20 -26.81 -26.64
C MET A 368 7.24 -27.97 -26.91
N ALA A 369 6.10 -28.06 -26.21
CA ALA A 369 5.05 -29.01 -26.54
C ALA A 369 4.44 -28.73 -27.93
N ASP A 370 4.09 -27.47 -28.22
CA ASP A 370 3.54 -27.03 -29.51
C ASP A 370 4.49 -27.34 -30.68
N ILE A 371 5.82 -27.16 -30.48
CA ILE A 371 6.84 -27.49 -31.49
C ILE A 371 6.89 -29.01 -31.76
N GLU A 372 6.80 -29.86 -30.74
CA GLU A 372 6.82 -31.32 -30.93
C GLU A 372 5.51 -31.84 -31.55
N GLU A 373 4.35 -31.25 -31.20
CA GLU A 373 3.08 -31.54 -31.84
C GLU A 373 3.10 -31.17 -33.34
N ALA A 374 3.58 -29.97 -33.67
CA ALA A 374 3.58 -29.46 -35.04
C ALA A 374 4.63 -30.11 -35.97
N GLU A 375 5.78 -30.56 -35.43
CA GLU A 375 6.86 -31.18 -36.22
C GLU A 375 6.74 -32.71 -36.32
N THR A 376 6.39 -33.40 -35.23
CA THR A 376 6.44 -34.88 -35.14
C THR A 376 5.09 -35.50 -34.79
N GLY A 377 4.23 -34.79 -34.04
CA GLY A 377 2.98 -35.35 -33.53
C GLY A 377 3.17 -36.35 -32.39
N ASP A 378 4.37 -36.42 -31.80
CA ASP A 378 4.73 -37.37 -30.74
C ASP A 378 4.02 -37.02 -29.43
N GLN A 379 2.90 -37.70 -29.19
CA GLN A 379 2.07 -37.54 -28.00
C GLN A 379 2.82 -37.85 -26.69
N GLY A 380 3.91 -38.63 -26.72
CA GLY A 380 4.76 -38.87 -25.56
C GLY A 380 5.56 -37.64 -25.17
N ARG A 381 6.24 -37.02 -26.16
CA ARG A 381 7.00 -35.78 -25.96
C ARG A 381 6.11 -34.58 -25.63
N VAL A 382 4.95 -34.45 -26.28
CA VAL A 382 3.96 -33.40 -25.97
C VAL A 382 3.51 -33.49 -24.50
N ARG A 383 3.05 -34.67 -24.06
CA ARG A 383 2.63 -34.89 -22.66
C ARG A 383 3.76 -34.65 -21.66
N TYR A 384 4.98 -35.04 -22.00
CA TYR A 384 6.15 -34.79 -21.17
C TYR A 384 6.39 -33.28 -20.97
N TRP A 385 6.40 -32.49 -22.05
CA TRP A 385 6.59 -31.05 -21.94
C TRP A 385 5.42 -30.32 -21.26
N MET A 386 4.18 -30.77 -21.48
CA MET A 386 3.02 -30.27 -20.71
C MET A 386 3.15 -30.59 -19.21
N ALA A 387 3.66 -31.77 -18.84
CA ALA A 387 3.90 -32.13 -17.44
C ALA A 387 5.02 -31.30 -16.80
N GLN A 388 6.03 -30.88 -17.58
CA GLN A 388 7.04 -29.91 -17.12
C GLN A 388 6.46 -28.49 -17.00
N ALA A 389 5.62 -28.06 -17.94
CA ALA A 389 4.93 -26.76 -17.86
C ALA A 389 4.11 -26.60 -16.58
N LEU A 390 3.41 -27.66 -16.15
CA LEU A 390 2.65 -27.68 -14.88
C LEU A 390 3.52 -27.60 -13.61
N ARG A 391 4.82 -27.89 -13.71
CA ARG A 391 5.80 -27.81 -12.60
C ARG A 391 6.63 -26.53 -12.65
N ALA A 392 6.64 -25.84 -13.79
CA ALA A 392 7.43 -24.65 -14.01
C ALA A 392 6.82 -23.42 -13.32
N PRO A 393 7.66 -22.40 -12.99
CA PRO A 393 7.16 -21.08 -12.62
C PRO A 393 6.16 -20.52 -13.63
N ARG A 394 5.08 -19.90 -13.11
CA ARG A 394 4.11 -19.16 -13.93
C ARG A 394 4.79 -17.96 -14.58
N ASP A 395 4.34 -17.63 -15.79
CA ASP A 395 4.81 -16.45 -16.49
C ASP A 395 4.50 -15.15 -15.72
N PRO A 396 5.37 -14.13 -15.83
CA PRO A 396 5.08 -12.80 -15.31
C PRO A 396 3.79 -12.21 -15.90
N ALA A 397 3.05 -11.51 -15.06
CA ALA A 397 1.83 -10.79 -15.41
C ALA A 397 1.79 -9.42 -14.70
N TRP A 398 0.79 -8.58 -15.01
CA TRP A 398 0.57 -7.35 -14.24
C TRP A 398 -0.12 -7.70 -12.92
N VAL A 399 0.56 -7.51 -11.80
CA VAL A 399 0.07 -7.86 -10.46
C VAL A 399 0.00 -6.62 -9.56
N ALA A 400 -1.17 -6.35 -8.97
CA ALA A 400 -1.38 -5.31 -7.96
C ALA A 400 -2.29 -5.81 -6.84
N ASP A 401 -1.88 -5.63 -5.58
CA ASP A 401 -2.72 -5.82 -4.39
C ASP A 401 -3.53 -7.15 -4.35
N GLY A 402 -2.94 -8.24 -4.86
CA GLY A 402 -3.56 -9.58 -4.95
C GLY A 402 -4.36 -9.85 -6.22
N VAL A 403 -4.53 -8.86 -7.10
CA VAL A 403 -5.17 -9.00 -8.42
C VAL A 403 -4.12 -9.22 -9.50
N VAL A 404 -4.35 -10.23 -10.34
CA VAL A 404 -3.57 -10.51 -11.55
C VAL A 404 -4.35 -10.02 -12.77
N SER A 405 -3.67 -9.34 -13.69
CA SER A 405 -4.25 -8.82 -14.94
C SER A 405 -3.32 -9.09 -16.12
N GLU A 406 -3.90 -9.46 -17.27
CA GLU A 406 -3.17 -9.56 -18.54
C GLU A 406 -2.80 -8.17 -19.08
N LYS A 407 -3.62 -7.16 -18.79
CA LYS A 407 -3.50 -5.79 -19.29
C LYS A 407 -3.03 -4.88 -18.16
N TRP A 408 -2.10 -3.98 -18.46
CA TRP A 408 -1.73 -2.93 -17.51
C TRP A 408 -2.95 -2.05 -17.20
N LEU A 409 -3.15 -1.78 -15.92
CA LEU A 409 -4.15 -0.84 -15.42
C LEU A 409 -3.43 0.27 -14.63
N PRO A 410 -3.86 1.54 -14.77
CA PRO A 410 -3.20 2.66 -14.10
C PRO A 410 -3.47 2.72 -12.58
N VAL A 411 -4.57 2.10 -12.14
CA VAL A 411 -5.14 2.17 -10.79
C VAL A 411 -5.46 0.75 -10.32
N SER A 412 -5.11 0.42 -9.08
CA SER A 412 -5.55 -0.83 -8.44
C SER A 412 -7.07 -0.83 -8.21
N PRO A 413 -7.83 -1.85 -8.67
CA PRO A 413 -9.27 -1.93 -8.43
C PRO A 413 -9.62 -2.19 -6.95
N VAL A 414 -8.67 -2.66 -6.14
CA VAL A 414 -8.88 -2.97 -4.72
C VAL A 414 -8.59 -1.76 -3.84
N THR A 415 -7.42 -1.15 -3.99
CA THR A 415 -6.98 -0.05 -3.12
C THR A 415 -7.29 1.33 -3.71
N GLY A 416 -7.39 1.45 -5.03
CA GLY A 416 -7.40 2.71 -5.76
C GLY A 416 -6.03 3.37 -5.91
N ARG A 417 -4.95 2.72 -5.46
CA ARG A 417 -3.58 3.24 -5.56
C ARG A 417 -3.13 3.33 -7.02
N LEU A 418 -2.56 4.48 -7.39
CA LEU A 418 -1.89 4.70 -8.67
C LEU A 418 -0.56 3.94 -8.77
N ASP A 419 -0.20 3.54 -9.99
CA ASP A 419 1.07 2.86 -10.31
C ASP A 419 1.31 1.56 -9.49
N ALA A 420 0.23 0.92 -9.03
CA ALA A 420 0.29 -0.27 -8.19
C ALA A 420 0.57 -1.58 -8.96
N PHE A 421 0.41 -1.56 -10.29
CA PHE A 421 0.60 -2.74 -11.15
C PHE A 421 2.06 -2.89 -11.57
N GLU A 422 2.70 -3.94 -11.04
CA GLU A 422 4.07 -4.34 -11.34
C GLU A 422 4.07 -5.58 -12.26
N TRP A 423 5.05 -5.69 -13.15
CA TRP A 423 5.23 -6.88 -13.99
C TRP A 423 6.05 -7.93 -13.24
N LYS A 424 5.41 -9.00 -12.76
CA LYS A 424 6.06 -10.05 -11.94
C LYS A 424 5.27 -11.36 -11.98
N ALA A 425 5.93 -12.46 -11.60
CA ALA A 425 5.26 -13.75 -11.41
C ALA A 425 4.16 -13.63 -10.34
N PRO A 426 2.94 -14.15 -10.58
CA PRO A 426 1.84 -14.06 -9.63
C PRO A 426 2.05 -15.00 -8.43
N PHE A 427 1.99 -14.45 -7.21
CA PHE A 427 2.00 -15.23 -5.97
C PHE A 427 0.65 -15.96 -5.81
N GLY A 428 0.63 -17.30 -5.71
CA GLY A 428 -0.64 -17.97 -5.48
C GLY A 428 -0.72 -19.50 -5.41
N GLN A 429 0.28 -20.28 -5.84
CA GLN A 429 0.18 -21.74 -5.71
C GLN A 429 1.51 -22.48 -5.64
N LEU A 430 1.43 -23.66 -5.02
CA LEU A 430 2.49 -24.64 -4.77
C LEU A 430 3.63 -24.57 -5.79
N GLU A 431 4.80 -24.14 -5.34
CA GLU A 431 6.05 -24.70 -5.85
C GLU A 431 5.90 -26.22 -5.68
N GLY A 432 5.82 -26.95 -6.79
CA GLY A 432 6.04 -28.40 -6.75
C GLY A 432 7.40 -28.68 -6.11
N PRO A 433 7.62 -29.88 -5.54
CA PRO A 433 8.93 -30.21 -4.97
C PRO A 433 10.01 -29.86 -6.00
N VAL A 434 10.97 -29.05 -5.58
CA VAL A 434 12.04 -28.51 -6.43
C VAL A 434 13.07 -29.61 -6.72
N GLU A 435 12.61 -30.67 -7.38
CA GLU A 435 13.44 -31.62 -8.09
C GLU A 435 14.01 -30.90 -9.32
N ASP A 436 15.33 -31.02 -9.53
CA ASP A 436 16.11 -30.25 -10.50
C ASP A 436 15.39 -29.92 -11.81
N LEU A 437 14.76 -28.73 -11.87
CA LEU A 437 14.24 -28.08 -13.08
C LEU A 437 15.38 -27.59 -14.01
N MET A 438 16.60 -28.11 -13.82
CA MET A 438 17.70 -27.99 -14.75
C MET A 438 17.23 -28.55 -16.11
N ILE A 439 17.04 -27.67 -17.08
CA ILE A 439 16.53 -28.04 -18.40
C ILE A 439 17.44 -29.05 -19.12
N GLU A 440 18.71 -29.15 -18.75
CA GLU A 440 19.61 -30.19 -19.22
C GLU A 440 19.13 -31.60 -18.79
N ASN A 441 18.68 -31.76 -17.54
CA ASN A 441 18.01 -32.98 -17.07
C ASN A 441 16.66 -33.17 -17.76
N ALA A 442 15.88 -32.09 -17.93
CA ALA A 442 14.57 -32.18 -18.58
C ALA A 442 14.66 -32.58 -20.07
N ILE A 443 15.68 -32.10 -20.79
CA ILE A 443 15.96 -32.49 -22.18
C ILE A 443 16.50 -33.93 -22.23
N ALA A 444 17.39 -34.33 -21.32
CA ALA A 444 17.95 -35.67 -21.26
C ALA A 444 16.91 -36.75 -20.89
N ALA A 445 15.93 -36.41 -20.05
CA ALA A 445 14.82 -37.29 -19.66
C ALA A 445 13.63 -37.25 -20.63
N ALA A 446 13.62 -36.37 -21.64
CA ALA A 446 12.58 -36.34 -22.64
C ALA A 446 12.61 -37.64 -23.48
N PRO A 447 11.46 -38.26 -23.80
CA PRO A 447 11.44 -39.50 -24.55
C PRO A 447 12.14 -39.34 -25.92
N ALA A 448 12.90 -40.37 -26.30
CA ALA A 448 13.64 -40.42 -27.54
C ALA A 448 12.71 -40.13 -28.71
N ARG A 449 13.11 -39.17 -29.54
CA ARG A 449 12.26 -38.66 -30.61
C ARG A 449 11.97 -39.76 -31.62
N ALA A 450 10.70 -40.08 -31.82
CA ALA A 450 10.29 -40.89 -32.96
C ALA A 450 10.76 -40.18 -34.24
N GLU A 451 11.61 -40.82 -35.02
CA GLU A 451 11.88 -40.34 -36.38
C GLU A 451 10.54 -40.27 -37.12
N PRO A 452 10.26 -39.21 -37.90
CA PRO A 452 9.03 -39.13 -38.65
C PRO A 452 9.01 -40.32 -39.59
N ALA A 453 8.14 -41.29 -39.30
CA ALA A 453 8.00 -42.50 -40.10
C ALA A 453 7.83 -42.06 -41.55
N ALA A 454 8.87 -42.31 -42.36
CA ALA A 454 8.93 -41.79 -43.72
C ALA A 454 7.65 -42.25 -44.40
N LYS A 455 6.78 -41.29 -44.75
CA LYS A 455 5.53 -41.58 -45.45
C LYS A 455 5.93 -42.26 -46.74
N THR A 456 5.87 -43.58 -46.71
CA THR A 456 6.13 -44.43 -47.85
C THR A 456 4.95 -44.13 -48.74
N ILE A 457 5.16 -43.21 -49.67
CA ILE A 457 4.27 -43.04 -50.81
C ILE A 457 4.38 -44.37 -51.52
N ILE A 458 3.45 -45.27 -51.22
CA ILE A 458 3.20 -46.44 -52.02
C ILE A 458 2.72 -45.86 -53.34
N VAL A 459 3.68 -45.68 -54.26
CA VAL A 459 3.38 -45.42 -55.66
C VAL A 459 2.74 -46.72 -56.14
N GLU A 460 1.41 -46.73 -56.13
CA GLU A 460 0.62 -47.82 -56.69
C GLU A 460 1.03 -47.96 -58.16
N ALA A 461 1.73 -49.05 -58.46
CA ALA A 461 2.27 -49.29 -59.79
C ALA A 461 1.10 -49.42 -60.78
N ALA A 462 1.16 -48.68 -61.88
CA ALA A 462 0.10 -48.65 -62.87
C ALA A 462 -0.16 -50.07 -63.44
N PRO A 463 -1.43 -50.52 -63.51
CA PRO A 463 -1.77 -51.79 -64.13
C PRO A 463 -1.73 -51.68 -65.66
N GLU A 464 -0.87 -52.45 -66.30
CA GLU A 464 -0.95 -52.72 -67.74
C GLU A 464 -2.01 -53.82 -68.07
N PRO A 465 -2.52 -53.88 -69.31
CA PRO A 465 -3.96 -54.09 -69.52
C PRO A 465 -4.39 -55.55 -69.68
N LEU A 466 -5.57 -55.86 -69.14
CA LEU A 466 -6.32 -57.08 -69.45
C LEU A 466 -7.24 -56.86 -70.66
N ALA A 467 -7.05 -57.65 -71.71
CA ALA A 467 -7.91 -57.67 -72.89
C ALA A 467 -8.97 -58.79 -72.80
N GLU A 468 -10.23 -58.36 -72.82
CA GLU A 468 -11.46 -59.08 -73.20
C GLU A 468 -11.93 -60.29 -72.36
N PRO A 469 -13.22 -60.27 -71.96
CA PRO A 469 -14.13 -61.21 -72.59
C PRO A 469 -15.51 -60.64 -73.00
N LYS A 470 -16.12 -61.29 -74.00
CA LYS A 470 -17.55 -61.30 -74.35
C LYS A 470 -17.85 -62.64 -75.05
N PRO A 471 -19.12 -63.08 -75.22
CA PRO A 471 -20.41 -62.55 -74.74
C PRO A 471 -21.03 -63.51 -73.68
N ALA A 472 -22.30 -63.50 -73.24
CA ALA A 472 -23.52 -62.84 -73.69
C ALA A 472 -24.48 -62.55 -72.51
N ALA A 473 -25.59 -61.86 -72.79
CA ALA A 473 -26.52 -61.35 -71.79
C ALA A 473 -27.71 -62.28 -71.45
N ALA A 474 -28.23 -62.13 -70.23
CA ALA A 474 -29.66 -62.30 -69.92
C ALA A 474 -30.04 -61.45 -68.68
N THR A 475 -30.82 -60.40 -68.90
CA THR A 475 -31.63 -59.66 -67.90
C THR A 475 -33.10 -60.10 -68.05
N PRO A 476 -34.10 -59.57 -67.29
CA PRO A 476 -34.14 -58.85 -66.00
C PRO A 476 -34.92 -59.70 -64.93
N ILE A 477 -35.41 -59.28 -63.74
CA ILE A 477 -36.33 -58.17 -63.37
C ILE A 477 -36.27 -57.85 -61.85
N GLU A 478 -36.56 -56.59 -61.55
CA GLU A 478 -36.62 -55.85 -60.27
C GLU A 478 -37.94 -56.02 -59.50
N VAL A 479 -37.90 -56.08 -58.15
CA VAL A 479 -38.89 -55.43 -57.26
C VAL A 479 -38.24 -54.99 -55.92
N LYS A 480 -38.54 -53.76 -55.45
CA LYS A 480 -38.24 -53.19 -54.10
C LYS A 480 -39.43 -53.48 -53.13
N PRO A 481 -39.71 -52.76 -52.01
CA PRO A 481 -38.93 -51.87 -51.13
C PRO A 481 -39.07 -52.10 -49.58
N VAL A 482 -38.08 -51.62 -48.80
CA VAL A 482 -38.11 -50.62 -47.67
C VAL A 482 -39.07 -50.76 -46.45
N VAL A 483 -38.76 -49.96 -45.40
CA VAL A 483 -39.37 -49.64 -44.07
C VAL A 483 -39.12 -50.71 -42.98
N SER A 484 -38.77 -50.43 -41.70
CA SER A 484 -38.79 -49.20 -40.87
C SER A 484 -37.62 -49.08 -39.86
N ALA A 485 -37.55 -47.98 -39.08
CA ALA A 485 -36.67 -47.76 -37.90
C ALA A 485 -37.49 -47.64 -36.58
N PRO A 486 -37.05 -46.92 -35.51
CA PRO A 486 -36.18 -47.36 -34.40
C PRO A 486 -36.87 -47.30 -33.00
N LYS A 487 -36.16 -47.61 -31.89
CA LYS A 487 -36.60 -47.18 -30.52
C LYS A 487 -35.49 -47.08 -29.45
N GLU A 488 -35.86 -46.49 -28.31
CA GLU A 488 -35.02 -45.70 -27.38
C GLU A 488 -34.50 -46.42 -26.10
N LYS A 489 -33.87 -45.63 -25.21
CA LYS A 489 -33.09 -46.00 -24.00
C LYS A 489 -33.88 -46.00 -22.68
N LYS A 490 -33.19 -46.50 -21.63
CA LYS A 490 -33.34 -46.32 -20.14
C LYS A 490 -34.15 -47.41 -19.41
N PRO A 491 -33.94 -47.57 -18.09
CA PRO A 491 -32.66 -47.63 -17.35
C PRO A 491 -32.58 -48.88 -16.43
N VAL A 492 -31.46 -49.13 -15.75
CA VAL A 492 -31.32 -50.25 -14.78
C VAL A 492 -31.29 -49.72 -13.35
N THR A 493 -32.02 -50.42 -12.47
CA THR A 493 -32.22 -50.13 -11.04
C THR A 493 -31.20 -50.90 -10.19
N ILE A 494 -30.88 -50.38 -9.00
CA ILE A 494 -30.05 -51.04 -7.99
C ILE A 494 -30.96 -51.57 -6.86
N GLU A 495 -30.76 -52.81 -6.44
CA GLU A 495 -31.38 -53.39 -5.24
C GLU A 495 -30.35 -53.55 -4.11
N ALA A 496 -30.83 -53.56 -2.86
CA ALA A 496 -30.06 -53.80 -1.64
C ALA A 496 -30.48 -55.13 -0.98
N PRO A 497 -29.65 -55.69 -0.08
CA PRO A 497 -30.20 -56.24 1.17
C PRO A 497 -29.58 -55.68 2.46
N LEU A 498 -30.16 -56.05 3.61
CA LEU A 498 -30.00 -55.49 4.97
C LEU A 498 -29.21 -56.41 5.95
N GLU A 499 -28.67 -55.79 7.02
CA GLU A 499 -28.48 -56.30 8.41
C GLU A 499 -27.50 -57.51 8.63
N THR A 500 -26.78 -57.69 9.76
CA THR A 500 -26.75 -57.04 11.11
C THR A 500 -25.39 -57.25 11.84
N ASP A 501 -25.25 -56.64 13.03
CA ASP A 501 -24.36 -56.94 14.19
C ASP A 501 -23.06 -56.13 14.44
N ALA A 502 -22.83 -55.87 15.73
CA ALA A 502 -21.87 -54.95 16.39
C ALA A 502 -20.98 -55.74 17.40
N PRO A 503 -20.20 -55.19 18.37
CA PRO A 503 -20.01 -53.78 18.83
C PRO A 503 -18.53 -53.37 19.18
N ASP A 504 -18.40 -52.23 19.90
CA ASP A 504 -17.21 -51.63 20.55
C ASP A 504 -16.14 -50.99 19.61
N GLU A 505 -15.42 -49.92 19.95
CA GLU A 505 -15.11 -49.29 21.26
C GLU A 505 -15.45 -47.78 21.38
N LYS A 506 -15.33 -47.25 22.61
CA LYS A 506 -15.55 -45.83 22.97
C LYS A 506 -14.27 -44.99 22.89
N ALA A 507 -14.39 -43.74 22.43
CA ALA A 507 -13.42 -42.68 22.72
C ALA A 507 -14.16 -41.41 23.20
N GLU A 508 -13.77 -40.88 24.35
CA GLU A 508 -14.51 -39.83 25.07
C GLU A 508 -14.20 -38.42 24.56
N ALA A 509 -15.21 -37.54 24.60
CA ALA A 509 -15.03 -36.11 24.39
C ALA A 509 -14.64 -35.42 25.70
N VAL A 510 -13.49 -34.74 25.72
CA VAL A 510 -13.02 -33.98 26.89
C VAL A 510 -13.50 -32.52 26.82
N PRO A 511 -14.28 -32.01 27.79
CA PRO A 511 -14.69 -30.61 27.83
C PRO A 511 -13.58 -29.71 28.37
N PHE A 512 -13.22 -28.65 27.63
CA PHE A 512 -12.28 -27.65 28.12
C PHE A 512 -12.97 -26.68 29.08
N PHE A 513 -12.84 -26.94 30.38
CA PHE A 513 -13.28 -26.03 31.45
C PHE A 513 -12.30 -24.86 31.64
N GLY A 514 -12.84 -23.67 31.90
CA GLY A 514 -12.05 -22.50 32.28
C GLY A 514 -11.57 -22.56 33.74
N GLY A 515 -10.43 -21.92 34.00
CA GLY A 515 -9.87 -21.67 35.34
C GLY A 515 -9.41 -20.21 35.46
N ALA A 516 -9.51 -19.64 36.66
CA ALA A 516 -9.27 -18.21 36.92
C ALA A 516 -7.76 -17.87 37.08
N PRO A 517 -7.36 -16.60 36.84
CA PRO A 517 -5.97 -16.18 36.94
C PRO A 517 -5.61 -15.69 38.36
N ASP A 518 -5.13 -16.58 39.23
CA ASP A 518 -4.20 -16.24 40.33
C ASP A 518 -3.68 -17.52 41.02
N ASP A 519 -2.42 -17.90 40.79
CA ASP A 519 -1.66 -18.84 41.63
C ASP A 519 -0.15 -18.51 41.57
N PRO A 520 0.49 -18.11 42.69
CA PRO A 520 1.89 -17.68 42.70
C PRO A 520 2.87 -18.88 42.72
N GLY A 521 3.39 -19.23 41.55
CA GLY A 521 4.32 -20.34 41.35
C GLY A 521 5.53 -20.36 42.31
N VAL A 522 5.66 -21.49 43.04
CA VAL A 522 6.69 -21.72 44.06
C VAL A 522 8.07 -21.94 43.43
N LYS A 523 9.11 -21.28 43.98
CA LYS A 523 10.51 -21.44 43.55
C LYS A 523 11.03 -22.86 43.82
N LYS A 524 11.70 -23.47 42.82
CA LYS A 524 12.63 -24.58 43.04
C LYS A 524 14.09 -24.07 43.08
N PRO A 525 14.96 -24.60 43.94
CA PRO A 525 16.35 -24.15 44.07
C PRO A 525 17.27 -24.87 43.08
N GLY A 526 18.29 -24.17 42.58
CA GLY A 526 19.39 -24.78 41.81
C GLY A 526 19.40 -24.48 40.31
N ALA A 527 19.82 -23.26 39.95
CA ALA A 527 20.44 -22.93 38.67
C ALA A 527 21.33 -21.68 38.88
N GLU A 528 22.47 -21.62 38.20
CA GLU A 528 23.57 -20.70 38.51
C GLU A 528 23.34 -19.28 37.99
N ALA A 529 24.15 -18.33 38.49
CA ALA A 529 24.02 -16.91 38.20
C ALA A 529 25.01 -16.45 37.13
N GLU A 530 24.50 -15.90 36.02
CA GLU A 530 25.29 -15.26 34.97
C GLU A 530 24.81 -13.82 34.65
N PRO A 531 25.65 -12.97 34.01
CA PRO A 531 25.85 -11.62 34.53
C PRO A 531 25.03 -10.49 33.88
N LYS A 532 24.93 -9.38 34.63
CA LYS A 532 24.25 -8.14 34.21
C LYS A 532 24.95 -7.45 33.04
N THR A 533 24.41 -7.55 31.84
CA THR A 533 24.77 -6.68 30.72
C THR A 533 24.21 -5.27 30.92
N ARG A 534 25.11 -4.28 30.93
CA ARG A 534 24.73 -2.86 30.91
C ARG A 534 24.53 -2.42 29.46
N LEU A 535 23.32 -1.99 29.11
CA LEU A 535 23.11 -1.12 27.95
C LEU A 535 22.59 0.24 28.44
N LYS A 536 23.40 1.28 28.22
CA LYS A 536 22.97 2.68 28.36
C LYS A 536 22.46 3.11 26.99
N LEU A 537 21.23 3.60 26.95
CA LEU A 537 20.72 4.38 25.82
C LEU A 537 21.22 5.82 25.93
N PHE A 538 21.71 6.34 24.81
CA PHE A 538 21.72 7.76 24.45
C PHE A 538 21.00 7.85 23.10
#